data_AF-A0A3R8ISB8-F1
#
_entry.id   AF-A0A3R8ISB8-F1
#
_cell.length_a   1.000
_cell.length_b   1.000
_cell.length_c   1.000
_cell.angle_alpha   90.00
_cell.angle_beta   90.00
_cell.angle_gamma   90.00
#
_symmetry.space_group_name_H-M   'P 1'
#
loop_
_entity.id
_entity.type
_entity.pdbx_description
1 polymer ?
#
loop_
_entity_poly.entity_id
_entity_poly.type
_entity_poly.pdbx_seq_one_letter_code
_entity_poly.pdbx_strand_id
1 'polypeptide(L)'
;MSNPTPQKSRSRRGIIFSFIIVLGALLVVFYLKSPSRDSASDHQNKEEVPMTQDRGVRQGTRTTAITDTDQSADADDVGVLVGNTALSDAELVRRLSVVILNESTPASSRSEALAHLLNLTTEEDESVLFTLAGSPKLNEDLGDDLFKDALNRSLATQADLCLVFLGRKEEALRKEAQEHLTFLLDQDLGDKPDAWRAAVNTAKQRWNSK
;
A
#
# COMPACT_ATOMS: atom_id res chain seq x y z
N MET A 1 -37.39 -41.86 29.06
CA MET A 1 -36.75 -40.60 29.51
C MET A 1 -35.29 -40.92 29.76
N SER A 2 -34.41 -40.58 28.82
CA SER A 2 -32.99 -40.96 28.86
C SER A 2 -32.15 -39.68 28.87
N ASN A 3 -31.39 -39.46 29.94
CA ASN A 3 -30.39 -38.40 30.05
C ASN A 3 -29.09 -38.84 29.37
N PRO A 4 -28.44 -38.00 28.53
CA PRO A 4 -27.06 -38.23 28.14
C PRO A 4 -26.10 -37.46 29.06
N THR A 5 -25.08 -38.17 29.52
CA THR A 5 -23.89 -37.68 30.26
C THR A 5 -22.93 -36.90 29.34
N PRO A 6 -22.12 -35.97 29.87
CA PRO A 6 -21.18 -35.19 29.05
C PRO A 6 -19.85 -35.93 28.83
N GLN A 7 -19.43 -35.99 27.56
CA GLN A 7 -18.15 -36.55 27.12
C GLN A 7 -17.04 -35.50 27.23
N LYS A 8 -16.03 -35.79 28.06
CA LYS A 8 -14.83 -34.97 28.29
C LYS A 8 -13.81 -35.22 27.17
N SER A 9 -13.61 -34.24 26.29
CA SER A 9 -12.59 -34.27 25.22
C SER A 9 -11.21 -33.86 25.78
N ARG A 10 -10.21 -34.72 25.57
CA ARG A 10 -8.82 -34.58 26.06
C ARG A 10 -7.97 -33.73 25.11
N SER A 11 -7.23 -32.81 25.73
CA SER A 11 -6.08 -32.00 25.27
C SER A 11 -5.26 -32.53 24.08
N ARG A 12 -5.14 -31.72 23.02
CA ARG A 12 -4.16 -31.82 21.92
C ARG A 12 -3.14 -30.66 21.99
N ARG A 13 -2.44 -30.48 23.12
CA ARG A 13 -1.45 -29.40 23.30
C ARG A 13 -0.01 -29.75 22.89
N GLY A 14 0.23 -30.89 22.25
CA GLY A 14 1.60 -31.40 22.02
C GLY A 14 2.25 -31.10 20.65
N ILE A 15 1.50 -30.67 19.63
CA ILE A 15 2.00 -30.66 18.24
C ILE A 15 2.43 -29.27 17.75
N ILE A 16 1.97 -28.20 18.41
CA ILE A 16 2.14 -26.82 17.91
C ILE A 16 3.57 -26.28 18.14
N PHE A 17 4.32 -26.80 19.11
CA PHE A 17 5.65 -26.26 19.44
C PHE A 17 6.74 -26.59 18.42
N SER A 18 6.58 -27.61 17.57
CA SER A 18 7.64 -28.03 16.64
C SER A 18 7.72 -27.18 15.37
N PHE A 19 6.65 -26.49 14.97
CA PHE A 19 6.64 -25.67 13.73
C PHE A 19 7.32 -24.31 13.90
N ILE A 20 7.29 -23.72 15.11
CA ILE A 20 7.86 -22.39 15.38
C ILE A 20 9.40 -22.39 15.28
N ILE A 21 10.04 -23.51 15.63
CA ILE A 21 11.52 -23.63 15.60
C ILE A 21 12.05 -23.73 14.16
N VAL A 22 11.31 -24.38 13.26
CA VAL A 22 11.74 -24.54 11.85
C VAL A 22 11.60 -23.23 11.07
N LEU A 23 10.59 -22.41 11.36
CA LEU A 23 10.37 -21.12 10.69
C LEU A 23 11.43 -20.08 11.11
N GLY A 24 11.83 -20.06 12.38
CA GLY A 24 12.88 -19.16 12.87
C GLY A 24 14.26 -19.42 12.26
N ALA A 25 14.61 -20.69 12.00
CA ALA A 25 15.88 -21.05 11.38
C ALA A 25 15.97 -20.64 9.89
N LEU A 26 14.85 -20.65 9.16
CA LEU A 26 14.79 -20.24 7.76
C LEU A 26 14.96 -18.72 7.57
N LEU A 27 14.43 -17.91 8.50
CA LEU A 27 14.58 -16.45 8.47
C LEU A 27 16.03 -15.99 8.72
N VAL A 28 16.79 -16.68 9.57
CA VAL A 28 18.20 -16.33 9.86
C VAL A 28 19.10 -16.61 8.65
N VAL A 29 18.87 -17.71 7.92
CA VAL A 29 19.66 -18.04 6.72
C VAL A 29 19.40 -17.06 5.58
N PHE A 30 18.18 -16.51 5.47
CA PHE A 30 17.84 -15.53 4.43
C PHE A 30 18.45 -14.15 4.69
N TYR A 31 18.57 -13.74 5.97
CA TYR A 31 19.17 -12.45 6.34
C TYR A 31 20.71 -12.43 6.27
N LEU A 32 21.39 -13.58 6.30
CA LEU A 32 22.85 -13.66 6.21
C LEU A 32 23.38 -13.80 4.77
N LYS A 33 22.51 -13.90 3.76
CA LYS A 33 22.90 -14.12 2.36
C LYS A 33 22.47 -12.97 1.45
N SER A 34 22.87 -11.75 1.79
CA SER A 34 22.88 -10.63 0.84
C SER A 34 24.30 -10.45 0.29
N PRO A 35 24.59 -10.85 -0.97
CA PRO A 35 25.82 -10.44 -1.63
C PRO A 35 25.70 -8.97 -2.07
N SER A 36 26.60 -8.16 -1.52
CA SER A 36 26.87 -6.76 -1.86
C SER A 36 26.97 -6.53 -3.37
N ARG A 37 26.30 -5.49 -3.88
CA ARG A 37 26.55 -4.93 -5.21
C ARG A 37 27.72 -3.95 -5.11
N ASP A 38 28.88 -4.37 -5.61
CA ASP A 38 30.01 -3.48 -5.81
C ASP A 38 29.70 -2.49 -6.94
N SER A 39 29.78 -1.20 -6.63
CA SER A 39 29.92 -0.12 -7.61
C SER A 39 31.41 0.12 -7.82
N ALA A 40 31.90 -0.13 -9.04
CA ALA A 40 33.22 0.30 -9.48
C ALA A 40 33.05 1.08 -10.80
N SER A 41 33.09 2.40 -10.65
CA SER A 41 33.39 3.36 -11.70
C SER A 41 34.82 3.13 -12.19
N ASP A 42 34.99 2.76 -13.46
CA ASP A 42 36.32 2.71 -14.10
C ASP A 42 36.49 3.89 -15.05
N HIS A 43 37.41 4.77 -14.67
CA HIS A 43 37.98 5.81 -15.51
C HIS A 43 39.03 5.17 -16.42
N GLN A 44 38.78 5.11 -17.72
CA GLN A 44 39.87 5.02 -18.69
C GLN A 44 39.87 6.21 -19.63
N ASN A 45 40.68 7.18 -19.23
CA ASN A 45 41.32 8.14 -20.08
C ASN A 45 42.19 7.38 -21.10
N LYS A 46 41.93 7.56 -22.40
CA LYS A 46 42.91 7.25 -23.43
C LYS A 46 42.91 8.36 -24.46
N GLU A 47 43.88 9.25 -24.31
CA GLU A 47 44.34 10.13 -25.36
C GLU A 47 44.69 9.30 -26.59
N GLU A 48 44.15 9.69 -27.74
CA GLU A 48 44.76 9.44 -29.05
C GLU A 48 44.14 10.45 -30.04
N VAL A 49 44.86 11.55 -30.29
CA VAL A 49 44.68 12.41 -31.47
C VAL A 49 45.87 12.11 -32.38
N PRO A 50 45.67 11.88 -33.69
CA PRO A 50 46.11 12.89 -34.64
C PRO A 50 45.19 13.11 -35.86
N MET A 51 44.93 14.39 -36.09
CA MET A 51 45.24 15.14 -37.32
C MET A 51 44.41 14.90 -38.62
N THR A 52 43.57 15.91 -38.90
CA THR A 52 43.30 16.58 -40.19
C THR A 52 42.66 15.81 -41.35
N GLN A 53 41.49 16.27 -41.83
CA GLN A 53 41.34 16.89 -43.18
C GLN A 53 39.88 17.26 -43.56
N ASP A 54 39.70 18.57 -43.81
CA ASP A 54 38.93 19.23 -44.88
C ASP A 54 37.39 19.41 -44.88
N ARG A 55 37.07 20.61 -45.39
CA ARG A 55 35.86 21.38 -45.70
C ARG A 55 34.48 20.71 -45.78
N GLY A 56 33.49 21.46 -45.27
CA GLY A 56 32.11 21.44 -45.75
C GLY A 56 31.23 22.53 -45.12
N VAL A 57 31.14 23.69 -45.77
CA VAL A 57 30.24 24.82 -45.46
C VAL A 57 28.77 24.41 -45.65
N ARG A 58 27.87 24.70 -44.69
CA ARG A 58 26.57 25.36 -44.95
C ARG A 58 25.76 25.73 -43.70
N GLN A 59 25.17 26.92 -43.79
CA GLN A 59 24.31 27.63 -42.85
C GLN A 59 23.01 26.87 -42.52
N GLY A 60 22.47 27.11 -41.32
CA GLY A 60 21.12 26.68 -40.95
C GLY A 60 20.71 27.13 -39.55
N THR A 61 20.27 28.37 -39.46
CA THR A 61 19.33 28.98 -38.50
C THR A 61 19.25 28.44 -37.06
N ARG A 62 19.72 29.29 -36.15
CA ARG A 62 19.42 29.32 -34.72
C ARG A 62 17.92 29.61 -34.52
N THR A 63 17.12 28.60 -34.20
CA THR A 63 15.79 28.79 -33.63
C THR A 63 15.89 28.55 -32.13
N THR A 64 15.96 29.64 -31.37
CA THR A 64 15.50 29.67 -29.98
C THR A 64 14.02 29.31 -29.98
N ALA A 65 13.69 28.05 -29.70
CA ALA A 65 12.35 27.66 -29.31
C ALA A 65 12.13 28.16 -27.89
N ILE A 66 11.58 29.37 -27.82
CA ILE A 66 10.93 29.92 -26.65
C ILE A 66 9.69 29.07 -26.43
N THR A 67 9.60 28.53 -25.22
CA THR A 67 8.40 28.22 -24.44
C THR A 67 7.07 28.32 -25.19
N ASP A 68 6.56 27.15 -25.59
CA ASP A 68 5.14 26.83 -25.46
C ASP A 68 5.11 25.46 -24.76
N THR A 69 5.36 25.48 -23.45
CA THR A 69 4.79 24.44 -22.60
C THR A 69 3.31 24.76 -22.59
N ASP A 70 2.61 24.20 -23.56
CA ASP A 70 1.16 24.14 -23.62
C ASP A 70 0.71 23.57 -22.28
N GLN A 71 0.34 24.49 -21.40
CA GLN A 71 0.00 24.24 -20.02
C GLN A 71 -1.42 23.67 -20.04
N SER A 72 -1.54 22.44 -20.55
CA SER A 72 -2.52 21.52 -20.02
C SER A 72 -2.23 21.49 -18.53
N ALA A 73 -3.10 22.12 -17.75
CA ALA A 73 -3.19 21.82 -16.34
C ALA A 73 -3.63 20.35 -16.23
N ASP A 74 -2.68 19.43 -16.46
CA ASP A 74 -2.86 18.01 -16.29
C ASP A 74 -3.10 17.80 -14.81
N ALA A 75 -4.38 17.67 -14.46
CA ALA A 75 -4.82 17.23 -13.14
C ALA A 75 -4.31 15.81 -12.79
N ASP A 76 -3.64 15.15 -13.74
CA ASP A 76 -3.05 13.82 -13.63
C ASP A 76 -1.55 13.83 -13.28
N ASP A 77 -0.85 14.99 -13.29
CA ASP A 77 0.54 15.07 -12.81
C ASP A 77 0.57 15.24 -11.28
N VAL A 78 0.88 14.13 -10.60
CA VAL A 78 0.99 14.06 -9.14
C VAL A 78 2.06 15.00 -8.60
N GLY A 79 3.17 15.16 -9.31
CA GLY A 79 4.26 16.04 -8.90
C GLY A 79 3.85 17.51 -8.93
N VAL A 80 3.14 17.93 -9.97
CA VAL A 80 2.55 19.29 -10.05
C VAL A 80 1.51 19.50 -8.96
N LEU A 81 0.69 18.49 -8.70
CA LEU A 81 -0.38 18.56 -7.70
C LEU A 81 0.19 18.71 -6.28
N VAL A 82 1.17 17.88 -5.91
CA VAL A 82 1.82 17.90 -4.58
C VAL A 82 2.71 19.13 -4.42
N GLY A 83 3.34 19.62 -5.49
CA GLY A 83 4.13 20.85 -5.48
C GLY A 83 3.31 22.14 -5.35
N ASN A 84 1.98 22.06 -5.45
CA ASN A 84 1.11 23.24 -5.41
C ASN A 84 0.81 23.70 -3.97
N THR A 85 1.65 24.60 -3.46
CA THR A 85 1.52 25.20 -2.12
C THR A 85 0.29 26.11 -1.92
N ALA A 86 -0.48 26.38 -2.98
CA ALA A 86 -1.72 27.16 -2.87
C ALA A 86 -2.93 26.28 -2.50
N LEU A 87 -2.81 24.94 -2.58
CA LEU A 87 -3.88 24.03 -2.17
C LEU A 87 -3.83 23.79 -0.66
N SER A 88 -4.99 23.72 -0.02
CA SER A 88 -5.11 23.17 1.32
C SER A 88 -4.97 21.65 1.29
N ASP A 89 -4.50 21.05 2.38
CA ASP A 89 -4.34 19.59 2.49
C ASP A 89 -5.63 18.82 2.15
N ALA A 90 -6.79 19.29 2.61
CA ALA A 90 -8.08 18.69 2.30
C ALA A 90 -8.40 18.69 0.78
N GLU A 91 -8.03 19.74 0.06
CA GLU A 91 -8.24 19.84 -1.38
C GLU A 91 -7.21 18.98 -2.13
N LEU A 92 -5.98 18.90 -1.62
CA LEU A 92 -4.94 18.02 -2.15
C LEU A 92 -5.36 16.55 -2.01
N VAL A 93 -5.80 16.11 -0.83
CA VAL A 93 -6.33 14.76 -0.57
C VAL A 93 -7.48 14.43 -1.52
N ARG A 94 -8.41 15.36 -1.73
CA ARG A 94 -9.53 15.18 -2.67
C ARG A 94 -9.05 14.94 -4.09
N ARG A 95 -8.07 15.72 -4.56
CA ARG A 95 -7.51 15.58 -5.91
C ARG A 95 -6.70 14.30 -6.07
N LEU A 96 -5.86 13.95 -5.09
CA LEU A 96 -5.12 12.69 -5.07
C LEU A 96 -6.07 11.49 -5.12
N SER A 97 -7.19 11.54 -4.39
CA SER A 97 -8.21 10.49 -4.45
C SER A 97 -8.78 10.28 -5.87
N VAL A 98 -8.95 11.36 -6.64
CA VAL A 98 -9.39 11.28 -8.04
C VAL A 98 -8.34 10.57 -8.89
N VAL A 99 -7.07 10.94 -8.74
CA VAL A 99 -5.94 10.30 -9.46
C VAL A 99 -5.86 8.81 -9.11
N ILE A 100 -5.91 8.45 -7.82
CA ILE A 100 -5.84 7.06 -7.33
C ILE A 100 -6.95 6.19 -7.92
N LEU A 101 -8.16 6.73 -8.06
CA LEU A 101 -9.33 5.99 -8.57
C LEU A 101 -9.54 6.12 -10.08
N ASN A 102 -8.68 6.86 -10.78
CA ASN A 102 -8.75 6.98 -12.24
C ASN A 102 -8.00 5.81 -12.90
N GLU A 103 -8.73 4.86 -13.46
CA GLU A 103 -8.15 3.68 -14.11
C GLU A 103 -7.40 4.00 -15.42
N SER A 104 -7.57 5.21 -15.97
CA SER A 104 -6.79 5.69 -17.13
C SER A 104 -5.45 6.31 -16.73
N THR A 105 -5.26 6.65 -15.44
CA THR A 105 -3.97 7.15 -14.94
C THR A 105 -2.95 6.01 -14.85
N PRO A 106 -1.68 6.24 -15.21
CA PRO A 106 -0.62 5.24 -15.06
C PRO A 106 -0.53 4.68 -13.63
N ALA A 107 -0.30 3.37 -13.50
CA ALA A 107 -0.23 2.69 -12.20
C ALA A 107 0.81 3.32 -11.25
N SER A 108 1.95 3.78 -11.78
CA SER A 108 2.97 4.48 -11.00
C SER A 108 2.46 5.78 -10.40
N SER A 109 1.72 6.59 -11.17
CA SER A 109 1.15 7.85 -10.68
C SER A 109 0.03 7.59 -9.68
N ARG A 110 -0.77 6.53 -9.86
CA ARG A 110 -1.78 6.13 -8.87
C ARG A 110 -1.14 5.70 -7.54
N SER A 111 -0.04 4.96 -7.59
CA SER A 111 0.73 4.54 -6.42
C SER A 111 1.41 5.73 -5.72
N GLU A 112 2.03 6.63 -6.48
CA GLU A 112 2.60 7.87 -5.95
C GLU A 112 1.54 8.75 -5.28
N ALA A 113 0.38 8.90 -5.92
CA ALA A 113 -0.73 9.66 -5.36
C ALA A 113 -1.25 9.05 -4.06
N LEU A 114 -1.34 7.70 -3.98
CA LEU A 114 -1.71 7.00 -2.76
C LEU A 114 -0.69 7.26 -1.65
N ALA A 115 0.61 7.11 -1.92
CA ALA A 115 1.65 7.36 -0.94
C ALA A 115 1.59 8.79 -0.36
N HIS A 116 1.37 9.80 -1.21
CA HIS A 116 1.17 11.17 -0.74
C HIS A 116 -0.10 11.34 0.09
N LEU A 117 -1.22 10.75 -0.35
CA LEU A 117 -2.48 10.82 0.39
C LEU A 117 -2.36 10.18 1.77
N LEU A 118 -1.69 9.02 1.88
CA LEU A 118 -1.50 8.34 3.16
C LEU A 118 -0.68 9.19 4.13
N ASN A 119 0.37 9.86 3.64
CA ASN A 119 1.18 10.79 4.44
C ASN A 119 0.42 12.04 4.92
N LEU A 120 -0.61 12.46 4.18
CA LEU A 120 -1.46 13.60 4.54
C LEU A 120 -2.62 13.21 5.46
N THR A 121 -2.98 11.92 5.50
CA THR A 121 -4.17 11.47 6.23
C THR A 121 -3.84 11.29 7.71
N THR A 122 -4.40 12.17 8.54
CA THR A 122 -4.33 12.10 10.01
C THR A 122 -5.47 11.24 10.57
N GLU A 123 -5.45 11.01 11.90
CA GLU A 123 -6.56 10.32 12.59
C GLU A 123 -7.91 11.04 12.45
N GLU A 124 -7.91 12.36 12.20
CA GLU A 124 -9.13 13.17 12.09
C GLU A 124 -9.83 12.97 10.73
N ASP A 125 -9.09 12.58 9.69
CA ASP A 125 -9.58 12.54 8.30
C ASP A 125 -9.57 11.13 7.68
N GLU A 126 -9.46 10.06 8.49
CA GLU A 126 -9.38 8.66 8.02
C GLU A 126 -10.60 8.19 7.20
N SER A 127 -11.69 8.95 7.21
CA SER A 127 -12.90 8.72 6.40
C SER A 127 -12.59 8.48 4.91
N VAL A 128 -11.55 9.15 4.39
CA VAL A 128 -11.10 9.01 3.00
C VAL A 128 -10.57 7.61 2.70
N LEU A 129 -9.90 6.97 3.68
CA LEU A 129 -9.29 5.65 3.52
C LEU A 129 -10.35 4.58 3.36
N PHE A 130 -11.45 4.65 4.12
CA PHE A 130 -12.57 3.71 3.96
C PHE A 130 -13.24 3.88 2.60
N THR A 131 -13.34 5.13 2.12
CA THR A 131 -13.89 5.43 0.79
C THR A 131 -13.02 4.84 -0.32
N LEU A 132 -11.69 4.97 -0.21
CA LEU A 132 -10.75 4.37 -1.14
C LEU A 132 -10.80 2.84 -1.08
N ALA A 133 -10.69 2.25 0.11
CA ALA A 133 -10.73 0.80 0.31
C ALA A 133 -11.99 0.16 -0.28
N GLY A 134 -13.15 0.80 -0.07
CA GLY A 134 -14.44 0.33 -0.57
C GLY A 134 -14.66 0.55 -2.07
N SER A 135 -13.79 1.31 -2.74
CA SER A 135 -13.95 1.63 -4.15
C SER A 135 -13.55 0.46 -5.05
N PRO A 136 -14.44 -0.03 -5.94
CA PRO A 136 -14.10 -1.10 -6.87
C PRO A 136 -13.03 -0.71 -7.90
N LYS A 137 -12.70 0.59 -8.01
CA LYS A 137 -11.65 1.11 -8.90
C LYS A 137 -10.25 1.09 -8.28
N LEU A 138 -10.15 0.95 -6.96
CA LEU A 138 -8.87 0.71 -6.30
C LEU A 138 -8.45 -0.71 -6.69
N ASN A 139 -7.32 -0.88 -7.38
CA ASN A 139 -6.86 -2.22 -7.76
C ASN A 139 -6.28 -2.97 -6.55
N GLU A 140 -5.94 -4.24 -6.75
CA GLU A 140 -5.43 -5.10 -5.67
C GLU A 140 -4.13 -4.57 -5.06
N ASP A 141 -3.15 -4.17 -5.88
CA ASP A 141 -1.85 -3.66 -5.42
C ASP A 141 -2.01 -2.40 -4.54
N LEU A 142 -2.83 -1.44 -4.97
CA LEU A 142 -3.10 -0.23 -4.18
C LEU A 142 -3.93 -0.55 -2.93
N GLY A 143 -4.77 -1.58 -2.99
CA GLY A 143 -5.50 -2.10 -1.83
C GLY A 143 -4.56 -2.70 -0.79
N ASP A 144 -3.52 -3.41 -1.23
CA ASP A 144 -2.49 -4.00 -0.36
C ASP A 144 -1.62 -2.91 0.29
N ASP A 145 -1.20 -1.89 -0.47
CA ASP A 145 -0.51 -0.73 0.09
C ASP A 145 -1.35 0.00 1.15
N LEU A 146 -2.65 0.20 0.88
CA LEU A 146 -3.59 0.79 1.84
C LEU A 146 -3.80 -0.10 3.07
N PHE A 147 -3.85 -1.43 2.88
CA PHE A 147 -3.96 -2.38 3.99
C PHE A 147 -2.72 -2.33 4.89
N LYS A 148 -1.52 -2.32 4.31
CA LYS A 148 -0.26 -2.20 5.04
C LYS A 148 -0.16 -0.91 5.84
N ASP A 149 -0.62 0.20 5.27
CA ASP A 149 -0.72 1.47 6.01
C ASP A 149 -1.68 1.36 7.20
N ALA A 150 -2.83 0.71 7.00
CA ALA A 150 -3.82 0.50 8.05
C ALA A 150 -3.23 -0.16 9.30
N LEU A 151 -2.29 -1.10 9.13
CA LEU A 151 -1.63 -1.81 10.23
C LEU A 151 -0.84 -0.89 11.19
N ASN A 152 -0.50 0.32 10.74
CA ASN A 152 0.18 1.34 11.56
C ASN A 152 -0.79 2.30 12.27
N ARG A 153 -2.11 2.14 12.10
CA ARG A 153 -3.15 2.99 12.68
C ARG A 153 -3.72 2.42 13.98
N SER A 154 -4.68 3.10 14.58
CA SER A 154 -5.38 2.62 15.77
C SER A 154 -6.04 1.24 15.53
N LEU A 155 -6.20 0.43 16.58
CA LEU A 155 -6.87 -0.88 16.45
C LEU A 155 -8.31 -0.76 15.93
N ALA A 156 -9.00 0.32 16.28
CA ALA A 156 -10.34 0.61 15.80
C ALA A 156 -10.34 0.85 14.29
N THR A 157 -9.42 1.67 13.79
CA THR A 157 -9.25 1.97 12.37
C THR A 157 -8.85 0.72 11.58
N GLN A 158 -7.89 -0.05 12.09
CA GLN A 158 -7.48 -1.33 11.51
C GLN A 158 -8.68 -2.25 11.29
N ALA A 159 -9.49 -2.44 12.34
CA ALA A 159 -10.65 -3.32 12.29
C ALA A 159 -11.70 -2.81 11.29
N ASP A 160 -11.99 -1.50 11.28
CA ASP A 160 -12.96 -0.92 10.35
C ASP A 160 -12.49 -1.04 8.88
N LEU A 161 -11.21 -0.81 8.59
CA LEU A 161 -10.66 -1.00 7.23
C LEU A 161 -10.73 -2.46 6.81
N CYS A 162 -10.40 -3.40 7.70
CA CYS A 162 -10.56 -4.83 7.42
C CYS A 162 -12.01 -5.21 7.12
N LEU A 163 -12.99 -4.64 7.84
CA LEU A 163 -14.41 -4.86 7.54
C LEU A 163 -14.79 -4.37 6.14
N VAL A 164 -14.18 -3.28 5.65
CA VAL A 164 -14.36 -2.81 4.28
C VAL A 164 -13.72 -3.78 3.29
N PHE A 165 -12.48 -4.21 3.54
CA PHE A 165 -11.77 -5.17 2.70
C PHE A 165 -12.44 -6.55 2.64
N LEU A 166 -13.16 -6.99 3.69
CA LEU A 166 -13.96 -8.21 3.64
C LEU A 166 -15.04 -8.19 2.54
N GLY A 167 -15.52 -7.01 2.17
CA GLY A 167 -16.52 -6.81 1.11
C GLY A 167 -15.95 -6.79 -0.30
N ARG A 168 -14.63 -6.91 -0.47
CA ARG A 168 -13.94 -6.87 -1.75
C ARG A 168 -14.09 -8.17 -2.54
N LYS A 169 -13.89 -8.08 -3.86
CA LYS A 169 -13.94 -9.24 -4.76
C LYS A 169 -12.59 -9.96 -4.82
N GLU A 170 -11.52 -9.25 -4.55
CA GLU A 170 -10.14 -9.71 -4.55
C GLU A 170 -9.93 -10.65 -3.35
N GLU A 171 -9.67 -11.93 -3.66
CA GLU A 171 -9.60 -12.98 -2.64
C GLU A 171 -8.42 -12.78 -1.69
N ALA A 172 -7.27 -12.31 -2.18
CA ALA A 172 -6.09 -12.10 -1.35
C ALA A 172 -6.34 -11.02 -0.29
N LEU A 173 -6.83 -9.84 -0.70
CA LEU A 173 -7.18 -8.76 0.23
C LEU A 173 -8.24 -9.18 1.25
N ARG A 174 -9.28 -9.89 0.80
CA ARG A 174 -10.33 -10.39 1.70
C ARG A 174 -9.77 -11.37 2.72
N LYS A 175 -8.89 -12.29 2.29
CA LYS A 175 -8.26 -13.28 3.16
C LYS A 175 -7.34 -12.61 4.18
N GLU A 176 -6.52 -11.65 3.76
CA GLU A 176 -5.63 -10.92 4.65
C GLU A 176 -6.41 -10.12 5.70
N ALA A 177 -7.48 -9.44 5.28
CA ALA A 177 -8.40 -8.76 6.19
C ALA A 177 -9.06 -9.72 7.19
N GLN A 178 -9.46 -10.93 6.76
CA GLN A 178 -10.02 -11.94 7.65
C GLN A 178 -8.98 -12.46 8.65
N GLU A 179 -7.75 -12.74 8.20
CA GLU A 179 -6.65 -13.20 9.05
C GLU A 179 -6.31 -12.14 10.11
N HIS A 180 -6.25 -10.87 9.71
CA HIS A 180 -5.99 -9.77 10.65
C HIS A 180 -7.15 -9.56 11.64
N LEU A 181 -8.40 -9.61 11.18
CA LEU A 181 -9.54 -9.56 12.10
C LEU A 181 -9.57 -10.75 13.06
N THR A 182 -9.17 -11.93 12.61
CA THR A 182 -9.02 -13.12 13.46
C THR A 182 -7.99 -12.87 14.56
N PHE A 183 -6.85 -12.27 14.20
CA PHE A 183 -5.82 -11.88 15.15
C PHE A 183 -6.31 -10.83 16.16
N LEU A 184 -6.98 -9.76 15.69
CA LEU A 184 -7.47 -8.69 16.56
C LEU A 184 -8.57 -9.14 17.53
N LEU A 185 -9.40 -10.10 17.12
CA LEU A 185 -10.57 -10.55 17.87
C LEU A 185 -10.38 -11.89 18.60
N ASP A 186 -9.27 -12.59 18.34
CA ASP A 186 -8.98 -13.95 18.81
C ASP A 186 -10.10 -14.96 18.45
N GLN A 187 -10.73 -14.77 17.28
CA GLN A 187 -11.82 -15.61 16.79
C GLN A 187 -11.96 -15.53 15.26
N ASP A 188 -12.19 -16.68 14.62
CA ASP A 188 -12.56 -16.76 13.20
C ASP A 188 -14.07 -16.91 13.06
N LEU A 189 -14.70 -15.96 12.36
CA LEU A 189 -16.15 -15.94 12.13
C LEU A 189 -16.53 -16.40 10.72
N GLY A 190 -15.56 -16.76 9.88
CA GLY A 190 -15.75 -17.23 8.51
C GLY A 190 -16.47 -16.21 7.62
N ASP A 191 -17.27 -16.69 6.66
CA ASP A 191 -17.98 -15.85 5.68
C ASP A 191 -19.26 -15.18 6.22
N LYS A 192 -19.22 -14.65 7.45
CA LYS A 192 -20.37 -14.02 8.12
C LYS A 192 -20.12 -12.53 8.37
N PRO A 193 -20.36 -11.64 7.39
CA PRO A 193 -20.07 -10.21 7.51
C PRO A 193 -20.70 -9.55 8.75
N ASP A 194 -21.94 -9.90 9.08
CA ASP A 194 -22.63 -9.31 10.22
C ASP A 194 -22.06 -9.77 11.57
N ALA A 195 -21.54 -11.00 11.63
CA ALA A 195 -20.85 -11.50 12.82
C ALA A 195 -19.54 -10.73 13.04
N TRP A 196 -18.77 -10.48 11.98
CA TRP A 196 -17.55 -9.66 12.03
C TRP A 196 -17.86 -8.25 12.53
N ARG A 197 -18.86 -7.58 11.94
CA ARG A 197 -19.27 -6.22 12.37
C ARG A 197 -19.67 -6.17 13.84
N ALA A 198 -20.48 -7.13 14.30
CA ALA A 198 -20.92 -7.19 15.70
C ALA A 198 -19.74 -7.40 16.66
N ALA A 199 -18.80 -8.26 16.28
CA ALA A 199 -17.60 -8.52 17.07
C ALA A 199 -16.65 -7.31 17.14
N VAL A 200 -16.39 -6.66 16.00
CA VAL A 200 -15.58 -5.42 15.93
C VAL A 200 -16.22 -4.34 16.79
N ASN A 201 -17.53 -4.10 16.67
CA ASN A 201 -18.23 -3.11 17.49
C ASN A 201 -18.09 -3.39 18.99
N THR A 202 -18.15 -4.66 19.39
CA THR A 202 -17.94 -5.08 20.79
C THR A 202 -16.49 -4.85 21.23
N ALA A 203 -15.52 -5.15 20.38
CA ALA A 203 -14.10 -4.99 20.68
C ALA A 203 -13.69 -3.51 20.79
N LYS A 204 -14.22 -2.64 19.92
CA LYS A 204 -13.97 -1.19 19.95
C LYS A 204 -14.33 -0.55 21.29
N GLN A 205 -15.42 -1.00 21.94
CA GLN A 205 -15.77 -0.54 23.28
C GLN A 205 -14.67 -0.85 24.32
N ARG A 206 -13.97 -1.98 24.15
CA ARG A 206 -12.87 -2.38 25.05
C ARG A 206 -11.58 -1.61 24.76
N TRP A 207 -11.30 -1.34 23.48
CA TRP A 207 -10.11 -0.58 23.07
C TRP A 207 -10.19 0.88 23.50
N ASN A 208 -11.37 1.49 23.42
CA ASN A 208 -11.58 2.88 23.83
C ASN A 208 -11.66 3.09 25.36
N SER A 209 -11.71 2.01 26.14
CA SER A 209 -11.79 2.06 27.61
C SER A 209 -10.42 1.98 28.30
N LYS A 210 -9.33 2.02 27.54
CA LYS A 210 -7.94 1.98 28.04
C LYS A 210 -7.24 3.29 27.73
#